data_AF-A0A409X9Q4-F1
#
_entry.id   AF-A0A409X9Q4-F1
#
_cell.length_a   1.000
_cell.length_b   1.000
_cell.length_c   1.000
_cell.angle_alpha   90.00
_cell.angle_beta   90.00
_cell.angle_gamma   90.00
#
_symmetry.space_group_name_H-M   'P 1'
#
loop_
_entity.id
_entity.type
_entity.pdbx_description
1 polymer ?
#
loop_
_entity_poly.entity_id
_entity_poly.type
_entity_poly.pdbx_seq_one_letter_code
_entity_poly.pdbx_strand_id
1 'polypeptide(L)'
;MSSEPKGRFAAYRKSLAAISARTGTPLSSLVLSFGILHELTAVVPLVGFFYGARMMGIGERVVAAVIEDAKPESRAGGITSTSNDSVQLSWAKQKMKTWVEEGDRWAIRIGRRYGVFGYDKRPTGSVDDIEEMAHTSGHLAGDVANAVFAYGAAKRTPEEEAQRRLRKERRREKRKRKQDDYATHGVGASSSKKAHIDNAEEGPSRKWASSDEDEMDYSPQPAPTISSHIPPSRSHAHKPDYDAIKAEIEEKMFREKMFDAMGDDDRLDSVEAQFNDFAHVPDRWRTTGSSSQFGAWESSASMLDDDGLLKLDPRHMDDEEYTEWVRAGMYRKTHAAEYAEQQRKKAAQAARRAEEKTRKAETARLEKEAEQERKRKKLERESRKMDNAREEYNSRWITLLTAPGEGNAVQSNAQVLTFDDIPWPIATAYRSRPDRMRPYRHIGVSDLTTEAVTSFLLPTSGAIDAPNEEHGAKIKKDRKDKLRETFLRFHPDKFEGRFMKRFKEEDREEVREAIGQVSRVLNHLMGDEV
;
A
#
# COMPACT_ATOMS: atom_id res chain seq x y z
N MET A 1 16.83 38.71 -7.29
CA MET A 1 16.94 37.39 -6.63
C MET A 1 15.81 36.51 -7.16
N SER A 2 16.08 35.73 -8.20
CA SER A 2 15.10 34.85 -8.83
C SER A 2 14.92 33.58 -7.99
N SER A 3 13.70 33.37 -7.50
CA SER A 3 13.30 32.17 -6.74
C SER A 3 13.58 30.90 -7.54
N GLU A 4 14.41 30.00 -7.00
CA GLU A 4 14.59 28.67 -7.59
C GLU A 4 13.25 27.92 -7.62
N PRO A 5 12.85 27.37 -8.79
CA PRO A 5 11.63 26.58 -8.88
C PRO A 5 11.83 25.24 -8.17
N LYS A 6 11.26 25.09 -6.98
CA LYS A 6 11.18 23.82 -6.24
C LYS A 6 10.09 22.95 -6.84
N GLY A 7 10.46 22.09 -7.79
CA GLY A 7 9.56 21.07 -8.36
C GLY A 7 10.33 19.80 -8.72
N ARG A 8 9.67 18.63 -8.66
CA ARG A 8 10.28 17.33 -9.00
C ARG A 8 10.85 17.29 -10.43
N PHE A 9 10.38 18.16 -11.31
CA PHE A 9 10.85 18.32 -12.69
C PHE A 9 12.02 19.31 -12.84
N ALA A 10 12.43 20.03 -11.79
CA ALA A 10 13.51 21.00 -11.87
C ALA A 10 14.86 20.33 -12.17
N ALA A 11 15.12 19.14 -11.61
CA ALA A 11 16.30 18.34 -11.91
C ALA A 11 16.33 17.89 -13.39
N TYR A 12 15.18 17.44 -13.92
CA TYR A 12 15.05 17.03 -15.32
C TYR A 12 15.18 18.22 -16.29
N ARG A 13 14.65 19.40 -15.93
CA ARG A 13 14.84 20.60 -16.74
C ARG A 13 16.30 21.06 -16.77
N LYS A 14 17.01 20.98 -15.64
CA LYS A 14 18.45 21.31 -15.57
C LYS A 14 19.28 20.36 -16.43
N SER A 15 19.00 19.05 -16.41
CA SER A 15 19.72 18.09 -17.27
C SER A 15 19.40 18.25 -18.76
N LEU A 16 18.12 18.46 -19.13
CA LEU A 16 17.73 18.71 -20.52
C LEU A 16 18.31 20.02 -21.07
N ALA A 17 18.39 21.07 -20.24
CA ALA A 17 19.04 22.32 -20.62
C ALA A 17 20.55 22.15 -20.83
N ALA A 18 21.23 21.37 -19.97
CA ALA A 18 22.64 21.07 -20.14
C ALA A 18 22.93 20.26 -21.42
N ILE A 19 22.05 19.30 -21.76
CA ILE A 19 22.19 18.51 -23.00
C ILE A 19 21.93 19.40 -24.23
N SER A 20 20.86 20.22 -24.20
CA SER A 20 20.54 21.17 -25.27
C SER A 20 21.68 22.17 -25.54
N ALA A 21 22.31 22.68 -24.48
CA ALA A 21 23.47 23.56 -24.59
C ALA A 21 24.69 22.84 -25.22
N ARG A 22 24.88 21.56 -24.94
CA ARG A 22 25.99 20.76 -25.48
C ARG A 22 25.78 20.34 -26.93
N THR A 23 24.55 20.05 -27.34
CA THR A 23 24.23 19.55 -28.68
C THR A 23 23.84 20.66 -29.67
N GLY A 24 23.58 21.88 -29.18
CA GLY A 24 23.13 23.00 -30.02
C GLY A 24 21.71 22.83 -30.55
N THR A 25 20.95 21.83 -30.07
CA THR A 25 19.58 21.55 -30.52
C THR A 25 18.57 22.22 -29.60
N PRO A 26 17.50 22.84 -30.12
CA PRO A 26 16.48 23.49 -29.29
C PRO A 26 15.77 22.46 -28.39
N LEU A 27 15.47 22.86 -27.14
CA LEU A 27 14.88 22.00 -26.11
C LEU A 27 13.56 21.34 -26.57
N SER A 28 12.74 22.04 -27.35
CA SER A 28 11.50 21.52 -27.92
C SER A 28 11.71 20.34 -28.85
N SER A 29 12.76 20.37 -29.69
CA SER A 29 13.10 19.27 -30.59
C SER A 29 13.58 18.04 -29.83
N LEU A 30 14.30 18.24 -28.72
CA LEU A 30 14.83 17.15 -27.91
C LEU A 30 13.69 16.43 -27.17
N VAL A 31 12.75 17.19 -26.58
CA VAL A 31 11.54 16.64 -25.97
C VAL A 31 10.70 15.87 -26.99
N LEU A 32 10.52 16.42 -28.20
CA LEU A 32 9.81 15.73 -29.29
C LEU A 32 10.50 14.42 -29.68
N SER A 33 11.82 14.43 -29.87
CA SER A 33 12.57 13.22 -30.22
C SER A 33 12.52 12.16 -29.12
N PHE A 34 12.55 12.57 -27.85
CA PHE A 34 12.42 11.66 -26.72
C PHE A 34 11.01 11.05 -26.67
N GLY A 35 9.98 11.85 -26.93
CA GLY A 35 8.60 11.37 -27.06
C GLY A 35 8.47 10.33 -28.16
N ILE A 36 8.94 10.64 -29.38
CA ILE A 36 8.89 9.72 -30.52
C ILE A 36 9.66 8.43 -30.21
N LEU A 37 10.86 8.54 -29.63
CA LEU A 37 11.65 7.38 -29.26
C LEU A 37 10.95 6.53 -28.19
N HIS A 38 10.38 7.17 -27.17
CA HIS A 38 9.64 6.49 -26.11
C HIS A 38 8.45 5.71 -26.68
N GLU A 39 7.64 6.35 -27.53
CA GLU A 39 6.51 5.71 -28.21
C GLU A 39 6.98 4.56 -29.11
N LEU A 40 8.05 4.74 -29.90
CA LEU A 40 8.59 3.66 -30.73
C LEU A 40 9.09 2.48 -29.89
N THR A 41 9.77 2.73 -28.76
CA THR A 41 10.23 1.67 -27.87
C THR A 41 9.10 0.93 -27.16
N ALA A 42 7.91 1.53 -27.05
CA ALA A 42 6.72 0.86 -26.54
C ALA A 42 5.98 0.07 -27.65
N VAL A 43 5.86 0.63 -28.84
CA VAL A 43 5.08 0.06 -29.94
C VAL A 43 5.83 -1.07 -30.66
N VAL A 44 7.14 -0.93 -30.91
CA VAL A 44 7.91 -1.92 -31.69
C VAL A 44 7.91 -3.30 -31.04
N PRO A 45 8.17 -3.46 -29.72
CA PRO A 45 8.09 -4.77 -29.08
C PRO A 45 6.67 -5.34 -29.09
N LEU A 46 5.65 -4.52 -28.88
CA LEU A 46 4.24 -4.94 -28.92
C LEU A 46 3.89 -5.54 -30.29
N VAL A 47 4.24 -4.83 -31.37
CA VAL A 47 4.02 -5.28 -32.75
C VAL A 47 4.83 -6.55 -33.04
N GLY A 48 6.10 -6.60 -32.60
CA GLY A 48 6.96 -7.77 -32.76
C GLY A 48 6.40 -9.02 -32.08
N PHE A 49 5.97 -8.91 -30.82
CA PHE A 49 5.34 -10.02 -30.10
C PHE A 49 4.01 -10.42 -30.72
N PHE A 50 3.22 -9.47 -31.20
CA PHE A 50 1.94 -9.74 -31.87
C PHE A 50 2.14 -10.58 -33.13
N TYR A 51 2.99 -10.13 -34.05
CA TYR A 51 3.25 -10.88 -35.30
C TYR A 51 3.97 -12.20 -35.03
N GLY A 52 4.87 -12.27 -34.03
CA GLY A 52 5.50 -13.52 -33.61
C GLY A 52 4.48 -14.54 -33.07
N ALA A 53 3.56 -14.11 -32.20
CA ALA A 53 2.50 -14.96 -31.67
C ALA A 53 1.53 -15.42 -32.77
N ARG A 54 1.21 -14.53 -33.71
CA ARG A 54 0.39 -14.84 -34.89
C ARG A 54 1.06 -15.87 -35.80
N MET A 55 2.36 -15.72 -36.12
CA MET A 55 3.07 -16.69 -36.96
C MET A 55 3.16 -18.08 -36.32
N MET A 56 3.24 -18.13 -34.98
CA MET A 56 3.29 -19.38 -34.23
C MET A 56 1.90 -19.99 -33.95
N GLY A 57 0.83 -19.30 -34.31
CA GLY A 57 -0.54 -19.72 -34.04
C GLY A 57 -0.87 -19.83 -32.54
N ILE A 58 -0.24 -19.00 -31.70
CA ILE A 58 -0.40 -19.08 -30.23
C ILE A 58 -1.84 -18.70 -29.86
N GLY A 59 -2.36 -17.62 -30.43
CA GLY A 59 -3.72 -17.13 -30.17
C GLY A 59 -4.77 -18.17 -30.53
N GLU A 60 -4.68 -18.79 -31.71
CA GLU A 60 -5.60 -19.83 -32.19
C GLU A 60 -5.59 -21.05 -31.28
N ARG A 61 -4.41 -21.47 -30.81
CA ARG A 61 -4.27 -22.60 -29.86
C ARG A 61 -4.87 -22.27 -28.50
N VAL A 62 -4.70 -21.05 -28.01
CA VAL A 62 -5.27 -20.62 -26.72
C VAL A 62 -6.79 -20.53 -26.81
N VAL A 63 -7.32 -19.96 -27.88
CA VAL A 63 -8.78 -19.87 -28.11
C VAL A 63 -9.38 -21.26 -28.30
N ALA A 64 -8.75 -22.14 -29.07
CA ALA A 64 -9.20 -23.52 -29.23
C ALA A 64 -9.23 -24.28 -27.89
N ALA A 65 -8.18 -24.16 -27.06
CA ALA A 65 -8.13 -24.79 -25.75
C ALA A 65 -9.20 -24.26 -24.78
N VAL A 66 -9.54 -22.96 -24.87
CA VAL A 66 -10.61 -22.36 -24.05
C VAL A 66 -12.01 -22.78 -24.53
N ILE A 67 -12.20 -22.97 -25.84
CA ILE A 67 -13.47 -23.39 -26.43
C ILE A 67 -13.70 -24.90 -26.27
N GLU A 68 -12.67 -25.74 -26.42
CA GLU A 68 -12.77 -27.19 -26.24
C GLU A 68 -13.12 -27.58 -24.80
N ASP A 69 -12.56 -26.89 -23.80
CA ASP A 69 -12.91 -27.06 -22.37
C ASP A 69 -14.35 -26.59 -22.04
N ALA A 70 -14.98 -25.80 -22.91
CA ALA A 70 -16.33 -25.28 -22.71
C ALA A 70 -17.44 -26.25 -23.18
N LYS A 71 -17.09 -27.35 -23.85
CA LYS A 71 -18.03 -28.45 -24.08
C LYS A 71 -18.12 -29.28 -22.79
N PRO A 72 -19.28 -29.34 -22.12
CA PRO A 72 -19.44 -30.18 -20.95
C PRO A 72 -19.48 -31.65 -21.38
N GLU A 73 -18.32 -32.27 -21.59
CA GLU A 73 -18.26 -33.72 -21.66
C GLU A 73 -18.50 -34.28 -20.26
N SER A 74 -19.70 -34.85 -20.11
CA SER A 74 -20.08 -35.74 -19.03
C SER A 74 -19.18 -36.99 -19.00
N ARG A 75 -17.97 -36.86 -18.46
CA ARG A 75 -17.13 -38.01 -18.09
C ARG A 75 -16.72 -37.92 -16.64
N ALA A 76 -17.47 -38.67 -15.83
CA ALA A 76 -17.11 -39.07 -14.50
C ALA A 76 -15.82 -39.90 -14.50
N GLY A 77 -14.90 -39.59 -13.59
CA GLY A 77 -13.87 -40.53 -13.14
C GLY A 77 -12.47 -39.95 -12.97
N GLY A 78 -12.06 -39.68 -11.72
CA GLY A 78 -10.66 -39.71 -11.31
C GLY A 78 -10.06 -38.44 -10.69
N ILE A 79 -10.15 -38.30 -9.35
CA ILE A 79 -9.03 -38.23 -8.36
C ILE A 79 -7.77 -37.42 -8.81
N THR A 80 -7.16 -36.44 -8.10
CA THR A 80 -7.24 -35.85 -6.74
C THR A 80 -6.41 -34.55 -6.70
N SER A 81 -6.78 -33.65 -5.77
CA SER A 81 -5.90 -32.68 -5.05
C SER A 81 -5.10 -31.61 -5.82
N THR A 82 -5.74 -30.47 -6.12
CA THR A 82 -5.17 -29.10 -5.97
C THR A 82 -6.31 -28.06 -6.05
N SER A 83 -6.95 -27.76 -4.93
CA SER A 83 -8.25 -27.04 -4.88
C SER A 83 -8.20 -25.51 -4.87
N ASN A 84 -7.01 -24.88 -4.86
CA ASN A 84 -6.90 -23.40 -4.87
C ASN A 84 -6.40 -22.82 -6.20
N ASP A 85 -5.60 -23.57 -6.97
CA ASP A 85 -5.15 -23.12 -8.30
C ASP A 85 -6.26 -23.29 -9.35
N SER A 86 -7.17 -24.27 -9.19
CA SER A 86 -8.31 -24.49 -10.09
C SER A 86 -9.32 -23.33 -10.06
N VAL A 87 -9.56 -22.72 -8.89
CA VAL A 87 -10.46 -21.58 -8.74
C VAL A 87 -9.88 -20.33 -9.41
N GLN A 88 -8.57 -20.10 -9.26
CA GLN A 88 -7.89 -18.99 -9.94
C GLN A 88 -7.83 -19.18 -11.47
N LEU A 89 -7.60 -20.42 -11.93
CA LEU A 89 -7.65 -20.75 -13.36
C LEU A 89 -9.07 -20.59 -13.92
N SER A 90 -10.10 -21.01 -13.20
CA SER A 90 -11.50 -20.86 -13.62
C SER A 90 -11.89 -19.38 -13.78
N TRP A 91 -11.53 -18.54 -12.80
CA TRP A 91 -11.79 -17.09 -12.87
C TRP A 91 -11.00 -16.42 -14.01
N ALA A 92 -9.72 -16.76 -14.18
CA ALA A 92 -8.89 -16.22 -15.25
C ALA A 92 -9.42 -16.62 -16.64
N LYS A 93 -9.90 -17.87 -16.79
CA LYS A 93 -10.55 -18.35 -18.01
C LYS A 93 -11.83 -17.58 -18.30
N GLN A 94 -12.68 -17.34 -17.28
CA GLN A 94 -13.92 -16.59 -17.43
C GLN A 94 -13.65 -15.13 -17.83
N LYS A 95 -12.64 -14.49 -17.23
CA LYS A 95 -12.21 -13.13 -17.62
C LYS A 95 -11.63 -13.07 -19.02
N MET A 96 -10.82 -14.05 -19.40
CA MET A 96 -10.28 -14.14 -20.74
C MET A 96 -11.39 -14.30 -21.79
N LYS A 97 -12.40 -15.12 -21.51
CA LYS A 97 -13.61 -15.23 -22.34
C LYS A 97 -14.32 -13.89 -22.50
N THR A 98 -14.56 -13.18 -21.40
CA THR A 98 -15.22 -11.86 -21.47
C THR A 98 -14.41 -10.85 -22.28
N TRP A 99 -13.08 -10.86 -22.15
CA TRP A 99 -12.21 -9.95 -22.91
C TRP A 99 -12.14 -10.29 -24.40
N VAL A 100 -12.16 -11.57 -24.76
CA VAL A 100 -12.23 -11.99 -26.16
C VAL A 100 -13.58 -11.57 -26.76
N GLU A 101 -14.69 -11.84 -26.08
CA GLU A 101 -16.03 -11.45 -26.54
C GLU A 101 -16.25 -9.94 -26.63
N GLU A 102 -15.65 -9.17 -25.72
CA GLU A 102 -15.69 -7.70 -25.73
C GLU A 102 -14.75 -7.12 -26.80
N GLY A 103 -13.56 -7.71 -26.95
CA GLY A 103 -12.58 -7.38 -27.98
C GLY A 103 -13.13 -7.62 -29.39
N ASP A 104 -13.79 -8.75 -29.62
CA ASP A 104 -14.45 -9.06 -30.89
C ASP A 104 -15.54 -8.04 -31.22
N ARG A 105 -16.41 -7.73 -30.26
CA ARG A 105 -17.47 -6.71 -30.44
C ARG A 105 -16.91 -5.32 -30.76
N TRP A 106 -15.81 -4.95 -30.10
CA TRP A 106 -15.14 -3.68 -30.35
C TRP A 106 -14.46 -3.65 -31.72
N ALA A 107 -13.73 -4.71 -32.07
CA ALA A 107 -13.03 -4.85 -33.34
C ALA A 107 -14.01 -4.83 -34.53
N ILE A 108 -15.17 -5.49 -34.41
CA ILE A 108 -16.23 -5.44 -35.43
C ILE A 108 -16.79 -4.02 -35.56
N ARG A 109 -17.07 -3.34 -34.44
CA ARG A 109 -17.61 -1.97 -34.44
C ARG A 109 -16.65 -0.99 -35.13
N ILE A 110 -15.36 -1.09 -34.83
CA ILE A 110 -14.32 -0.24 -35.43
C ILE A 110 -14.07 -0.63 -36.89
N GLY A 111 -13.95 -1.93 -37.16
CA GLY A 111 -13.74 -2.46 -38.49
C GLY A 111 -14.83 -1.98 -39.46
N ARG A 112 -16.10 -2.11 -39.08
CA ARG A 112 -17.24 -1.61 -39.87
C ARG A 112 -17.32 -0.08 -39.91
N ARG A 113 -16.98 0.64 -38.83
CA ARG A 113 -16.99 2.11 -38.84
C ARG A 113 -15.97 2.69 -39.82
N TYR A 114 -14.79 2.08 -39.93
CA TYR A 114 -13.69 2.62 -40.70
C TYR A 114 -13.37 1.85 -42.00
N GLY A 115 -13.97 0.68 -42.22
CA GLY A 115 -13.63 -0.19 -43.35
C GLY A 115 -12.27 -0.87 -43.19
N VAL A 116 -11.94 -1.30 -41.97
CA VAL A 116 -10.61 -1.83 -41.59
C VAL A 116 -10.79 -3.27 -41.06
N PHE A 117 -9.73 -4.08 -41.07
CA PHE A 117 -9.75 -5.50 -40.66
C PHE A 117 -10.60 -6.43 -41.56
N GLY A 118 -10.77 -6.07 -42.84
CA GLY A 118 -11.54 -6.87 -43.80
C GLY A 118 -13.06 -6.70 -43.69
N TYR A 119 -13.52 -5.76 -42.87
CA TYR A 119 -14.93 -5.36 -42.82
C TYR A 119 -15.19 -4.23 -43.80
N ASP A 120 -16.30 -4.30 -44.52
CA ASP A 120 -16.75 -3.20 -45.36
C ASP A 120 -17.20 -2.01 -44.51
N LYS A 121 -16.89 -0.81 -45.00
CA LYS A 121 -17.27 0.44 -44.32
C LYS A 121 -18.78 0.58 -44.33
N ARG A 122 -19.38 0.75 -43.15
CA ARG A 122 -20.83 0.86 -42.96
C ARG A 122 -21.39 2.08 -43.71
N PRO A 123 -22.46 1.92 -44.51
CA PRO A 123 -23.22 3.04 -45.02
C PRO A 123 -23.96 3.71 -43.86
N THR A 124 -23.91 5.04 -43.82
CA THR A 124 -24.49 5.85 -42.73
C THR A 124 -25.98 5.54 -42.57
N GLY A 125 -26.36 4.86 -41.48
CA GLY A 125 -27.76 4.63 -41.10
C GLY A 125 -28.29 3.17 -41.13
N SER A 126 -27.52 2.16 -41.57
CA SER A 126 -27.94 0.76 -41.40
C SER A 126 -27.89 0.35 -39.92
N VAL A 127 -28.71 -0.59 -39.44
CA VAL A 127 -28.63 -1.18 -38.07
C VAL A 127 -27.81 -2.47 -38.15
N ASP A 128 -27.03 -2.81 -37.11
CA ASP A 128 -26.18 -4.00 -37.15
C ASP A 128 -27.00 -5.28 -36.93
N ASP A 129 -27.01 -6.17 -37.94
CA ASP A 129 -27.54 -7.53 -37.78
C ASP A 129 -26.56 -8.39 -36.98
N ILE A 130 -27.01 -8.83 -35.80
CA ILE A 130 -26.21 -9.53 -34.79
C ILE A 130 -25.86 -10.96 -35.21
N GLU A 131 -26.67 -11.58 -36.06
CA GLU A 131 -26.48 -12.97 -36.52
C GLU A 131 -25.33 -13.11 -37.53
N GLU A 132 -25.16 -12.15 -38.44
CA GLU A 132 -24.07 -12.18 -39.43
C GLU A 132 -22.70 -11.98 -38.77
N MET A 133 -22.67 -11.31 -37.60
CA MET A 133 -21.46 -11.03 -36.82
C MET A 133 -20.85 -12.27 -36.13
N ALA A 134 -21.62 -13.35 -35.95
CA ALA A 134 -21.14 -14.53 -35.21
C ALA A 134 -20.23 -15.44 -36.06
N HIS A 135 -20.39 -15.46 -37.40
CA HIS A 135 -19.76 -16.44 -38.28
C HIS A 135 -18.32 -16.13 -38.71
N THR A 136 -17.86 -14.87 -38.61
CA THR A 136 -16.47 -14.46 -38.95
C THR A 136 -15.52 -14.37 -37.73
N SER A 137 -16.03 -14.68 -36.53
CA SER A 137 -15.37 -14.44 -35.23
C SER A 137 -14.11 -15.28 -34.97
N GLY A 138 -13.97 -16.47 -35.57
CA GLY A 138 -12.91 -17.42 -35.23
C GLY A 138 -11.48 -16.93 -35.47
N HIS A 139 -11.24 -16.20 -36.56
CA HIS A 139 -9.91 -15.65 -36.85
C HIS A 139 -9.60 -14.37 -36.05
N LEU A 140 -10.63 -13.57 -35.75
CA LEU A 140 -10.48 -12.35 -34.97
C LEU A 140 -10.14 -12.65 -33.50
N ALA A 141 -10.78 -13.66 -32.92
CA ALA A 141 -10.52 -14.09 -31.55
C ALA A 141 -9.06 -14.52 -31.35
N GLY A 142 -8.46 -15.19 -32.35
CA GLY A 142 -7.04 -15.54 -32.36
C GLY A 142 -6.13 -14.31 -32.32
N ASP A 143 -6.44 -13.28 -33.11
CA ASP A 143 -5.71 -12.02 -33.13
C ASP A 143 -5.86 -11.20 -31.84
N VAL A 144 -7.06 -11.16 -31.27
CA VAL A 144 -7.29 -10.52 -29.97
C VAL A 144 -6.47 -11.24 -28.89
N ALA A 145 -6.44 -12.57 -28.89
CA ALA A 145 -5.60 -13.35 -27.97
C ALA A 145 -4.09 -13.07 -28.20
N ASN A 146 -3.65 -12.95 -29.45
CA ASN A 146 -2.27 -12.57 -29.79
C ASN A 146 -1.92 -11.16 -29.28
N ALA A 147 -2.84 -10.20 -29.36
CA ALA A 147 -2.65 -8.82 -28.87
C ALA A 147 -2.57 -8.76 -27.34
N VAL A 148 -3.44 -9.50 -26.63
CA VAL A 148 -3.39 -9.61 -25.17
C VAL A 148 -2.10 -10.27 -24.71
N PHE A 149 -1.67 -11.34 -25.41
CA PHE A 149 -0.38 -11.99 -25.16
C PHE A 149 0.80 -11.04 -25.38
N ALA A 150 0.81 -10.32 -26.50
CA ALA A 150 1.85 -9.35 -26.84
C ALA A 150 1.94 -8.21 -25.81
N TYR A 151 0.80 -7.68 -25.35
CA TYR A 151 0.75 -6.68 -24.28
C TYR A 151 1.27 -7.23 -22.95
N GLY A 152 0.87 -8.45 -22.59
CA GLY A 152 1.36 -9.13 -21.39
C GLY A 152 2.86 -9.41 -21.44
N ALA A 153 3.39 -9.78 -22.60
CA ALA A 153 4.81 -10.02 -22.82
C ALA A 153 5.62 -8.72 -22.80
N ALA A 154 5.14 -7.66 -23.47
CA ALA A 154 5.79 -6.35 -23.52
C ALA A 154 5.82 -5.66 -22.13
N LYS A 155 4.78 -5.85 -21.31
CA LYS A 155 4.76 -5.32 -19.94
C LYS A 155 5.56 -6.13 -18.93
N ARG A 156 5.81 -7.42 -19.17
CA ARG A 156 6.64 -8.23 -18.29
C ARG A 156 8.11 -7.97 -18.56
N THR A 157 8.66 -6.97 -17.87
CA THR A 157 10.11 -6.81 -17.83
C THR A 157 10.74 -8.03 -17.11
N PRO A 158 11.86 -8.56 -17.60
CA PRO A 158 12.53 -9.71 -16.97
C PRO A 158 12.94 -9.42 -15.51
N GLU A 159 13.20 -8.16 -15.18
CA GLU A 159 13.49 -7.70 -13.81
C GLU A 159 12.28 -7.81 -12.87
N GLU A 160 11.08 -7.47 -13.34
CA GLU A 160 9.86 -7.60 -12.56
C GLU A 160 9.50 -9.08 -12.33
N GLU A 161 9.78 -9.95 -13.31
CA GLU A 161 9.61 -11.39 -13.13
C GLU A 161 10.59 -11.95 -12.08
N ALA A 162 11.86 -11.52 -12.11
CA ALA A 162 12.85 -11.88 -11.10
C ALA A 162 12.42 -11.40 -9.70
N GLN A 163 11.95 -10.16 -9.56
CA GLN A 163 11.44 -9.64 -8.29
C GLN A 163 10.19 -10.38 -7.79
N ARG A 164 9.28 -10.74 -8.70
CA ARG A 164 8.07 -11.50 -8.35
C ARG A 164 8.40 -12.94 -7.97
N ARG A 165 9.38 -13.58 -8.62
CA ARG A 165 9.91 -14.89 -8.23
C ARG A 165 10.50 -14.83 -6.82
N LEU A 166 11.37 -13.85 -6.53
CA LEU A 166 11.90 -13.62 -5.18
C LEU A 166 10.80 -13.36 -4.14
N ARG A 167 9.75 -12.59 -4.48
CA ARG A 167 8.61 -12.34 -3.60
C ARG A 167 7.77 -13.60 -3.37
N LYS A 168 7.60 -14.45 -4.38
CA LYS A 168 6.88 -15.73 -4.30
C LYS A 168 7.68 -16.75 -3.51
N GLU A 169 8.99 -16.83 -3.69
CA GLU A 169 9.91 -17.63 -2.89
C GLU A 169 9.90 -17.19 -1.43
N ARG A 170 10.00 -15.90 -1.14
CA ARG A 170 9.87 -15.37 0.23
C ARG A 170 8.53 -15.70 0.87
N ARG A 171 7.44 -15.72 0.10
CA ARG A 171 6.11 -16.14 0.59
C ARG A 171 6.04 -17.65 0.82
N ARG A 172 6.64 -18.46 -0.05
CA ARG A 172 6.74 -19.92 0.11
C ARG A 172 7.61 -20.28 1.32
N GLU A 173 8.74 -19.62 1.51
CA GLU A 173 9.61 -19.79 2.68
C GLU A 173 8.89 -19.42 3.98
N LYS A 174 8.17 -18.29 4.02
CA LYS A 174 7.33 -17.94 5.18
C LYS A 174 6.24 -18.96 5.48
N ARG A 175 5.63 -19.56 4.45
CA ARG A 175 4.64 -20.63 4.63
C ARG A 175 5.29 -21.91 5.13
N LYS A 176 6.48 -22.26 4.61
CA LYS A 176 7.26 -23.41 5.07
C LYS A 176 7.65 -23.27 6.55
N ARG A 177 8.16 -22.10 6.96
CA ARG A 177 8.44 -21.81 8.38
C ARG A 177 7.22 -21.99 9.29
N LYS A 178 6.06 -21.46 8.88
CA LYS A 178 4.81 -21.65 9.66
C LYS A 178 4.36 -23.11 9.73
N GLN A 179 4.59 -23.87 8.66
CA GLN A 179 4.24 -25.30 8.61
C GLN A 179 5.20 -26.11 9.48
N ASP A 180 6.49 -25.78 9.47
CA ASP A 180 7.51 -26.40 10.31
C ASP A 180 7.26 -26.08 11.80
N ASP A 181 6.85 -24.86 12.14
CA ASP A 181 6.44 -24.47 13.50
C ASP A 181 5.23 -25.28 14.01
N TYR A 182 4.27 -25.59 13.12
CA TYR A 182 3.12 -26.44 13.44
C TYR A 182 3.48 -27.92 13.54
N ALA A 183 4.39 -28.41 12.68
CA ALA A 183 4.83 -29.80 12.68
C ALA A 183 5.74 -30.13 13.88
N THR A 184 6.56 -29.18 14.32
CA THR A 184 7.51 -29.37 15.44
C THR A 184 6.81 -29.42 16.80
N HIS A 185 5.60 -28.87 16.92
CA HIS A 185 4.79 -28.92 18.14
C HIS A 185 3.70 -30.01 18.13
N GLY A 186 3.71 -30.92 17.15
CA GLY A 186 2.53 -31.70 16.80
C GLY A 186 2.66 -33.21 16.79
N VAL A 187 3.55 -33.85 17.55
CA VAL A 187 3.38 -35.29 17.91
C VAL A 187 4.02 -35.58 19.26
N GLY A 188 3.20 -35.80 20.29
CA GLY A 188 3.61 -36.54 21.48
C GLY A 188 4.03 -35.72 22.71
N ALA A 189 3.07 -35.07 23.38
CA ALA A 189 3.08 -34.96 24.84
C ALA A 189 1.68 -34.57 25.34
N SER A 190 0.86 -35.58 25.58
CA SER A 190 -0.20 -35.50 26.60
C SER A 190 0.40 -35.08 27.94
N SER A 191 -0.35 -34.32 28.73
CA SER A 191 -0.10 -34.02 30.16
C SER A 191 0.94 -32.93 30.47
N SER A 192 0.44 -31.72 30.74
CA SER A 192 0.61 -31.17 32.09
C SER A 192 -0.50 -30.17 32.39
N LYS A 193 -1.43 -30.61 33.24
CA LYS A 193 -2.19 -29.75 34.13
C LYS A 193 -1.18 -28.84 34.85
N LYS A 194 -1.16 -27.55 34.52
CA LYS A 194 -0.50 -26.57 35.37
C LYS A 194 -1.42 -26.34 36.56
N ALA A 195 -1.18 -27.10 37.61
CA ALA A 195 -1.81 -26.94 38.90
C ALA A 195 -1.56 -25.50 39.38
N HIS A 196 -2.66 -24.79 39.64
CA HIS A 196 -2.68 -23.61 40.47
C HIS A 196 -2.20 -24.06 41.85
N ILE A 197 -0.97 -23.70 42.24
CA ILE A 197 -0.51 -23.82 43.61
C ILE A 197 -1.11 -22.63 44.34
N ASP A 198 -2.09 -22.93 45.18
CA ASP A 198 -2.52 -22.06 46.26
C ASP A 198 -1.36 -21.93 47.24
N ASN A 199 -0.75 -20.74 47.27
CA ASN A 199 0.00 -20.30 48.44
C ASN A 199 -0.57 -18.94 48.83
N ALA A 200 -1.44 -18.99 49.83
CA ALA A 200 -1.97 -17.85 50.53
C ALA A 200 -0.89 -17.31 51.46
N GLU A 201 -0.29 -16.17 51.13
CA GLU A 201 0.15 -15.19 52.13
C GLU A 201 -0.02 -13.76 51.57
N GLU A 202 -0.55 -12.93 52.44
CA GLU A 202 -0.96 -11.52 52.40
C GLU A 202 -0.20 -10.56 51.46
N GLY A 203 -0.94 -9.74 50.69
CA GLY A 203 -0.42 -8.53 50.05
C GLY A 203 -1.39 -7.90 49.04
N PRO A 204 -1.64 -6.57 49.07
CA PRO A 204 -2.88 -5.98 48.55
C PRO A 204 -2.94 -5.92 47.01
N SER A 205 -4.08 -6.36 46.50
CA SER A 205 -4.44 -6.34 45.09
C SER A 205 -4.58 -4.91 44.56
N ARG A 206 -3.82 -4.61 43.49
CA ARG A 206 -4.04 -3.43 42.66
C ARG A 206 -5.28 -3.66 41.79
N LYS A 207 -6.34 -2.93 42.12
CA LYS A 207 -7.53 -2.71 41.30
C LYS A 207 -7.10 -2.16 39.93
N TRP A 208 -7.29 -2.94 38.87
CA TRP A 208 -7.49 -2.40 37.52
C TRP A 208 -8.99 -2.34 37.30
N ALA A 209 -9.57 -1.21 37.67
CA ALA A 209 -10.94 -0.82 37.38
C ALA A 209 -10.92 0.40 36.47
N SER A 210 -11.56 0.24 35.31
CA SER A 210 -12.11 1.25 34.40
C SER A 210 -12.73 0.37 33.30
N SER A 211 -14.00 -0.01 33.29
CA SER A 211 -15.26 0.61 33.76
C SER A 211 -15.45 1.99 33.15
N ASP A 212 -15.92 1.95 31.91
CA ASP A 212 -16.56 3.03 31.17
C ASP A 212 -17.96 2.49 30.86
N GLU A 213 -18.90 2.69 31.79
CA GLU A 213 -20.32 2.40 31.57
C GLU A 213 -21.06 3.74 31.69
N ASP A 214 -21.55 4.21 30.54
CA ASP A 214 -22.44 5.34 30.41
C ASP A 214 -23.83 4.97 30.97
N GLU A 215 -24.05 5.44 32.19
CA GLU A 215 -25.21 6.21 32.63
C GLU A 215 -26.33 6.41 31.58
N MET A 216 -27.39 5.60 31.67
CA MET A 216 -28.70 5.99 31.16
C MET A 216 -29.82 5.78 32.19
N ASP A 217 -30.63 6.82 32.21
CA ASP A 217 -31.54 7.27 33.24
C ASP A 217 -32.92 6.61 33.13
N TYR A 218 -33.49 6.35 34.31
CA TYR A 218 -34.90 6.26 34.70
C TYR A 218 -36.00 5.75 33.75
N SER A 219 -36.71 4.72 34.22
CA SER A 219 -38.19 4.66 34.25
C SER A 219 -38.68 3.64 35.30
N PRO A 220 -39.55 4.01 36.27
CA PRO A 220 -40.04 3.08 37.29
C PRO A 220 -41.48 2.66 36.97
N GLN A 221 -41.76 1.36 36.79
CA GLN A 221 -43.13 0.82 36.84
C GLN A 221 -43.18 -0.67 37.22
N PRO A 222 -44.33 -1.16 37.73
CA PRO A 222 -44.39 -1.82 39.03
C PRO A 222 -44.54 -3.35 38.98
N ALA A 223 -44.40 -3.97 40.16
CA ALA A 223 -44.65 -5.38 40.41
C ALA A 223 -46.04 -5.85 39.93
N PRO A 224 -46.15 -7.12 39.49
CA PRO A 224 -47.07 -8.00 40.22
C PRO A 224 -46.60 -9.46 40.39
N THR A 225 -46.82 -9.95 41.61
CA THR A 225 -47.36 -11.27 42.01
C THR A 225 -47.08 -12.52 41.15
N ILE A 226 -46.34 -13.45 41.77
CA ILE A 226 -46.72 -14.85 42.07
C ILE A 226 -47.74 -15.47 41.09
N SER A 227 -47.27 -16.36 40.22
CA SER A 227 -48.00 -17.60 39.92
C SER A 227 -47.09 -18.65 39.26
N SER A 228 -47.31 -19.88 39.68
CA SER A 228 -46.65 -21.13 39.34
C SER A 228 -46.61 -21.47 37.84
N HIS A 229 -45.42 -21.74 37.30
CA HIS A 229 -45.10 -23.01 36.61
C HIS A 229 -43.62 -23.01 36.22
N ILE A 230 -42.84 -23.92 36.83
CA ILE A 230 -41.46 -24.22 36.43
C ILE A 230 -41.52 -25.31 35.35
N PRO A 231 -41.12 -25.07 34.09
CA PRO A 231 -40.72 -26.15 33.20
C PRO A 231 -39.23 -26.47 33.43
N PRO A 232 -38.81 -27.74 33.29
CA PRO A 232 -37.43 -28.14 33.55
C PRO A 232 -36.46 -27.46 32.59
N SER A 233 -35.47 -26.79 33.19
CA SER A 233 -34.32 -26.18 32.52
C SER A 233 -33.57 -27.22 31.68
N ARG A 234 -33.72 -27.14 30.35
CA ARG A 234 -32.80 -27.75 29.40
C ARG A 234 -31.57 -26.84 29.29
N SER A 235 -30.60 -27.05 30.18
CA SER A 235 -29.26 -26.50 30.04
C SER A 235 -28.48 -27.25 28.95
N HIS A 236 -28.92 -27.13 27.70
CA HIS A 236 -28.00 -27.29 26.59
C HIS A 236 -27.19 -25.99 26.50
N ALA A 237 -26.01 -26.00 27.14
CA ALA A 237 -24.95 -25.08 26.83
C ALA A 237 -24.67 -25.20 25.33
N HIS A 238 -25.29 -24.31 24.55
CA HIS A 238 -25.09 -24.20 23.12
C HIS A 238 -23.62 -23.84 22.96
N LYS A 239 -22.81 -24.85 22.64
CA LYS A 239 -21.46 -24.60 22.18
C LYS A 239 -21.64 -23.63 21.00
N PRO A 240 -21.01 -22.44 21.02
CA PRO A 240 -21.07 -21.55 19.88
C PRO A 240 -20.64 -22.37 18.67
N ASP A 241 -21.46 -22.36 17.65
CA ASP A 241 -21.24 -23.19 16.47
C ASP A 241 -20.00 -22.65 15.78
N TYR A 242 -18.85 -23.24 16.09
CA TYR A 242 -17.53 -22.73 15.68
C TYR A 242 -17.42 -22.66 14.16
N ASP A 243 -18.18 -23.51 13.46
CA ASP A 243 -18.27 -23.48 12.00
C ASP A 243 -19.07 -22.27 11.50
N ALA A 244 -20.12 -21.84 12.21
CA ALA A 244 -20.85 -20.61 11.88
C ALA A 244 -20.00 -19.36 12.13
N ILE A 245 -19.27 -19.31 13.25
CA ILE A 245 -18.35 -18.20 13.55
C ILE A 245 -17.20 -18.16 12.53
N LYS A 246 -16.68 -19.33 12.13
CA LYS A 246 -15.63 -19.42 11.12
C LYS A 246 -16.14 -19.02 9.74
N ALA A 247 -17.35 -19.40 9.37
CA ALA A 247 -18.00 -18.96 8.13
C ALA A 247 -18.22 -17.44 8.12
N GLU A 248 -18.64 -16.85 9.24
CA GLU A 248 -18.81 -15.40 9.36
C GLU A 248 -17.47 -14.64 9.27
N ILE A 249 -16.40 -15.19 9.86
CA ILE A 249 -15.04 -14.63 9.75
C ILE A 249 -14.50 -14.76 8.33
N GLU A 250 -14.71 -15.90 7.68
CA GLU A 250 -14.31 -16.12 6.27
C GLU A 250 -15.12 -15.24 5.31
N GLU A 251 -16.42 -15.04 5.57
CA GLU A 251 -17.26 -14.12 4.80
C GLU A 251 -16.84 -12.66 5.02
N LYS A 252 -16.52 -12.25 6.25
CA LYS A 252 -15.96 -10.91 6.53
C LYS A 252 -14.62 -10.71 5.82
N MET A 253 -13.72 -11.67 5.88
CA MET A 253 -12.44 -11.60 5.16
C MET A 253 -12.62 -11.64 3.64
N PHE A 254 -13.59 -12.40 3.14
CA PHE A 254 -13.92 -12.41 1.71
C PHE A 254 -14.49 -11.06 1.25
N ARG A 255 -15.36 -10.46 2.07
CA ARG A 255 -15.98 -9.16 1.80
C ARG A 255 -14.99 -8.01 1.91
N GLU A 256 -14.09 -8.05 2.89
CA GLU A 256 -12.95 -7.11 3.02
C GLU A 256 -12.00 -7.25 1.83
N LYS A 257 -11.72 -8.47 1.37
CA LYS A 257 -10.88 -8.72 0.19
C LYS A 257 -11.55 -8.32 -1.13
N MET A 258 -12.87 -8.42 -1.24
CA MET A 258 -13.64 -7.86 -2.36
C MET A 258 -13.60 -6.33 -2.36
N PHE A 259 -13.66 -5.71 -1.17
CA PHE A 259 -13.55 -4.25 -1.02
C PHE A 259 -12.13 -3.74 -1.34
N ASP A 260 -11.09 -4.43 -0.88
CA ASP A 260 -9.68 -4.12 -1.17
C ASP A 260 -9.39 -4.28 -2.68
N ALA A 261 -9.98 -5.29 -3.32
CA ALA A 261 -9.86 -5.50 -4.77
C ALA A 261 -10.59 -4.43 -5.60
N MET A 262 -11.73 -3.88 -5.12
CA MET A 262 -12.43 -2.77 -5.78
C MET A 262 -11.77 -1.41 -5.50
N GLY A 263 -11.16 -1.22 -4.32
CA GLY A 263 -10.42 0.00 -4.00
C GLY A 263 -9.15 0.20 -4.83
N ASP A 264 -8.55 -0.89 -5.33
CA ASP A 264 -7.43 -0.83 -6.28
C ASP A 264 -7.86 -0.44 -7.71
N ASP A 265 -9.15 -0.58 -8.08
CA ASP A 265 -9.69 -0.12 -9.37
C ASP A 265 -10.01 1.40 -9.38
N ASP A 266 -10.29 2.02 -8.23
CA ASP A 266 -10.39 3.50 -8.11
C ASP A 266 -9.03 4.19 -8.44
N ARG A 267 -7.93 3.43 -8.48
CA ARG A 267 -6.62 3.92 -8.94
C ARG A 267 -6.59 4.12 -10.45
N LEU A 268 -7.38 3.40 -11.24
CA LEU A 268 -7.46 3.59 -12.69
C LEU A 268 -8.20 4.88 -13.05
N ASP A 269 -9.26 5.22 -12.32
CA ASP A 269 -9.96 6.52 -12.49
C ASP A 269 -9.04 7.70 -12.16
N SER A 270 -8.12 7.54 -11.20
CA SER A 270 -7.10 8.56 -10.90
C SER A 270 -6.07 8.72 -12.02
N VAL A 271 -5.74 7.64 -12.73
CA VAL A 271 -4.81 7.65 -13.86
C VAL A 271 -5.52 8.14 -15.13
N GLU A 272 -6.79 7.80 -15.33
CA GLU A 272 -7.62 8.29 -16.43
C GLU A 272 -7.93 9.79 -16.27
N ALA A 273 -8.21 10.26 -15.06
CA ALA A 273 -8.31 11.70 -14.75
C ALA A 273 -6.97 12.41 -15.02
N GLN A 274 -5.84 11.81 -14.63
CA GLN A 274 -4.52 12.37 -14.88
C GLN A 274 -4.15 12.36 -16.38
N PHE A 275 -4.60 11.37 -17.16
CA PHE A 275 -4.40 11.35 -18.62
C PHE A 275 -5.34 12.33 -19.36
N ASN A 276 -6.56 12.52 -18.87
CA ASN A 276 -7.47 13.53 -19.39
C ASN A 276 -7.00 14.98 -19.10
N ASP A 277 -6.25 15.20 -18.01
CA ASP A 277 -5.59 16.49 -17.72
C ASP A 277 -4.46 16.82 -18.72
N PHE A 278 -3.81 15.81 -19.32
CA PHE A 278 -2.77 16.02 -20.34
C PHE A 278 -3.31 16.06 -21.78
N ALA A 279 -4.55 15.64 -22.00
CA ALA A 279 -5.26 15.85 -23.26
C ALA A 279 -5.82 17.28 -23.33
N HIS A 280 -4.95 18.28 -23.22
CA HIS A 280 -5.28 19.66 -23.59
C HIS A 280 -5.41 19.74 -25.12
N VAL A 281 -6.51 19.20 -25.64
CA VAL A 281 -6.95 19.43 -27.01
C VAL A 281 -7.19 20.94 -27.11
N PRO A 282 -6.40 21.69 -27.90
CA PRO A 282 -6.56 23.13 -28.02
C PRO A 282 -7.99 23.45 -28.46
N ASP A 283 -8.63 24.43 -27.81
CA ASP A 283 -10.05 24.75 -27.98
C ASP A 283 -10.46 24.98 -29.44
N ARG A 284 -9.53 25.35 -30.32
CA ARG A 284 -9.79 25.49 -31.76
C ARG A 284 -10.20 24.19 -32.47
N TRP A 285 -9.98 23.01 -31.86
CA TRP A 285 -10.42 21.70 -32.37
C TRP A 285 -11.63 21.14 -31.64
N ARG A 286 -12.09 21.78 -30.54
CA ARG A 286 -13.41 21.53 -29.98
C ARG A 286 -14.39 22.31 -30.84
N THR A 287 -14.98 21.62 -31.81
CA THR A 287 -16.15 22.01 -32.62
C THR A 287 -16.63 23.44 -32.42
N THR A 288 -16.29 24.26 -33.42
CA THR A 288 -16.87 25.55 -33.78
C THR A 288 -18.38 25.63 -33.51
N GLY A 289 -18.77 26.48 -32.56
CA GLY A 289 -20.17 26.90 -32.40
C GLY A 289 -20.59 27.21 -30.97
N SER A 290 -19.89 28.10 -30.26
CA SER A 290 -20.46 29.02 -29.25
C SER A 290 -19.31 29.56 -28.39
N SER A 291 -18.78 30.71 -28.82
CA SER A 291 -17.78 31.45 -28.07
C SER A 291 -18.48 32.58 -27.31
N SER A 292 -18.68 32.44 -26.00
CA SER A 292 -18.34 33.50 -25.03
C SER A 292 -18.51 33.02 -23.58
N GLN A 293 -17.63 33.54 -22.70
CA GLN A 293 -17.74 33.57 -21.24
C GLN A 293 -17.26 32.34 -20.44
N PHE A 294 -15.92 32.21 -20.39
CA PHE A 294 -15.16 31.41 -19.44
C PHE A 294 -15.56 31.73 -17.98
N GLY A 295 -16.29 30.80 -17.36
CA GLY A 295 -16.72 30.85 -15.96
C GLY A 295 -17.82 29.85 -15.58
N ALA A 296 -18.50 29.23 -16.56
CA ALA A 296 -19.76 28.51 -16.34
C ALA A 296 -19.69 26.98 -16.58
N TRP A 297 -18.55 26.32 -16.40
CA TRP A 297 -18.46 24.86 -16.63
C TRP A 297 -19.12 24.02 -15.52
N GLU A 298 -19.29 24.58 -14.32
CA GLU A 298 -20.12 23.97 -13.26
C GLU A 298 -21.63 24.15 -13.52
N SER A 299 -22.01 25.11 -14.38
CA SER A 299 -23.40 25.34 -14.80
C SER A 299 -23.82 24.54 -16.04
N SER A 300 -22.88 24.07 -16.87
CA SER A 300 -23.20 23.35 -18.12
C SER A 300 -23.74 21.93 -17.87
N ALA A 301 -23.27 21.23 -16.82
CA ALA A 301 -23.84 19.94 -16.41
C ALA A 301 -25.24 20.08 -15.77
N SER A 302 -25.55 21.27 -15.23
CA SER A 302 -26.88 21.63 -14.71
C SER A 302 -27.85 22.08 -15.81
N MET A 303 -27.32 22.59 -16.94
CA MET A 303 -28.10 23.08 -18.08
C MET A 303 -28.69 21.94 -18.94
N LEU A 304 -28.13 20.72 -18.83
CA LEU A 304 -28.68 19.50 -19.43
C LEU A 304 -29.71 18.79 -18.54
N ASP A 305 -29.94 19.27 -17.31
CA ASP A 305 -31.13 18.84 -16.56
C ASP A 305 -32.31 19.61 -17.17
N ASP A 306 -33.33 18.88 -17.60
CA ASP A 306 -34.51 19.36 -18.34
C ASP A 306 -35.25 20.54 -17.64
N ASP A 307 -34.91 20.82 -16.37
CA ASP A 307 -35.36 21.94 -15.55
C ASP A 307 -34.63 23.28 -15.79
N GLY A 308 -33.41 23.24 -16.34
CA GLY A 308 -32.61 24.44 -16.63
C GLY A 308 -33.17 25.23 -17.81
N LEU A 309 -33.58 24.53 -18.88
CA LEU A 309 -34.13 25.11 -20.10
C LEU A 309 -35.41 25.92 -19.84
N LEU A 310 -36.25 25.49 -18.89
CA LEU A 310 -37.54 26.12 -18.58
C LEU A 310 -37.46 27.32 -17.64
N LYS A 311 -36.31 27.55 -17.00
CA LYS A 311 -36.07 28.73 -16.16
C LYS A 311 -35.52 29.93 -16.94
N LEU A 312 -35.09 29.73 -18.19
CA LEU A 312 -34.69 30.82 -19.08
C LEU A 312 -35.91 31.63 -19.52
N ASP A 313 -35.75 32.95 -19.56
CA ASP A 313 -36.80 33.88 -20.00
C ASP A 313 -37.00 33.74 -21.52
N PRO A 314 -38.20 33.35 -22.02
CA PRO A 314 -38.43 33.04 -23.43
C PRO A 314 -38.16 34.18 -24.42
N ARG A 315 -37.99 35.41 -23.93
CA ARG A 315 -37.70 36.61 -24.76
C ARG A 315 -36.25 36.67 -25.27
N HIS A 316 -35.36 35.87 -24.69
CA HIS A 316 -33.93 35.88 -25.03
C HIS A 316 -33.47 34.54 -25.63
N MET A 317 -34.38 33.60 -25.87
CA MET A 317 -34.10 32.30 -26.49
C MET A 317 -34.16 32.45 -28.00
N ASP A 318 -33.29 31.74 -28.71
CA ASP A 318 -33.42 31.66 -30.17
C ASP A 318 -34.67 30.85 -30.58
N ASP A 319 -35.05 30.92 -31.84
CA ASP A 319 -36.28 30.28 -32.32
C ASP A 319 -36.25 28.75 -32.15
N GLU A 320 -35.06 28.14 -32.19
CA GLU A 320 -34.86 26.69 -32.03
C GLU A 320 -35.03 26.28 -30.56
N GLU A 321 -34.35 26.96 -29.64
CA GLU A 321 -34.50 26.83 -28.20
C GLU A 321 -35.94 27.12 -27.74
N TYR A 322 -36.60 28.12 -28.33
CA TYR A 322 -37.99 28.43 -28.03
C TYR A 322 -38.93 27.29 -28.43
N THR A 323 -38.71 26.65 -29.59
CA THR A 323 -39.52 25.49 -29.99
C THR A 323 -39.33 24.30 -29.05
N GLU A 324 -38.11 24.08 -28.55
CA GLU A 324 -37.82 23.05 -27.55
C GLU A 324 -38.44 23.39 -26.19
N TRP A 325 -38.39 24.65 -25.77
CA TRP A 325 -39.05 25.13 -24.56
C TRP A 325 -40.57 24.92 -24.62
N VAL A 326 -41.21 25.23 -25.75
CA VAL A 326 -42.65 24.98 -25.95
C VAL A 326 -42.95 23.49 -25.93
N ARG A 327 -42.15 22.67 -26.60
CA ARG A 327 -42.31 21.20 -26.62
C ARG A 327 -42.15 20.61 -25.21
N ALA A 328 -41.13 21.02 -24.46
CA ALA A 328 -40.88 20.61 -23.08
C ALA A 328 -42.00 21.07 -22.13
N GLY A 329 -42.47 22.32 -22.28
CA GLY A 329 -43.58 22.87 -21.51
C GLY A 329 -44.91 22.13 -21.75
N MET A 330 -45.18 21.75 -23.00
CA MET A 330 -46.35 20.94 -23.36
C MET A 330 -46.24 19.49 -22.86
N TYR A 331 -45.05 18.90 -22.91
CA TYR A 331 -44.80 17.56 -22.37
C TYR A 331 -45.04 17.51 -20.85
N ARG A 332 -44.55 18.50 -20.09
CA ARG A 332 -44.80 18.59 -18.63
C ARG A 332 -46.26 18.74 -18.27
N LYS A 333 -47.03 19.51 -19.06
CA LYS A 333 -48.47 19.68 -18.82
C LYS A 333 -49.26 18.39 -19.06
N THR A 334 -48.83 17.58 -20.04
CA THR A 334 -49.50 16.31 -20.38
C THR A 334 -49.03 15.14 -19.52
N HIS A 335 -47.78 15.14 -19.07
CA HIS A 335 -47.15 14.09 -18.26
C HIS A 335 -46.81 14.58 -16.84
N ALA A 336 -47.62 15.48 -16.27
CA ALA A 336 -47.38 16.07 -14.96
C ALA A 336 -47.25 15.02 -13.84
N ALA A 337 -48.05 13.95 -13.91
CA ALA A 337 -48.01 12.83 -12.97
C ALA A 337 -46.70 12.03 -13.08
N GLU A 338 -46.25 11.75 -14.32
CA GLU A 338 -45.00 11.03 -14.58
C GLU A 338 -43.80 11.87 -14.13
N TYR A 339 -43.81 13.18 -14.37
CA TYR A 339 -42.77 14.09 -13.93
C TYR A 339 -42.65 14.15 -12.40
N ALA A 340 -43.79 14.17 -11.70
CA ALA A 340 -43.81 14.12 -10.23
C ALA A 340 -43.24 12.79 -9.70
N GLU A 341 -43.50 11.67 -10.38
CA GLU A 341 -42.92 10.38 -10.02
C GLU A 341 -41.41 10.33 -10.31
N GLN A 342 -40.96 10.87 -11.45
CA GLN A 342 -39.54 10.98 -11.78
C GLN A 342 -38.79 11.87 -10.78
N GLN A 343 -39.37 12.99 -10.36
CA GLN A 343 -38.79 13.85 -9.32
C GLN A 343 -38.71 13.15 -7.96
N ARG A 344 -39.73 12.36 -7.58
CA ARG A 344 -39.66 11.50 -6.38
C ARG A 344 -38.55 10.45 -6.48
N LYS A 345 -38.38 9.82 -7.65
CA LYS A 345 -37.29 8.85 -7.89
C LYS A 345 -35.91 9.52 -7.84
N LYS A 346 -35.73 10.69 -8.48
CA LYS A 346 -34.49 11.48 -8.44
C LYS A 346 -34.17 11.91 -7.01
N ALA A 347 -35.15 12.43 -6.26
CA ALA A 347 -34.98 12.82 -4.86
C ALA A 347 -34.63 11.63 -3.96
N ALA A 348 -35.28 10.47 -4.13
CA ALA A 348 -34.96 9.26 -3.38
C ALA A 348 -33.55 8.73 -3.69
N GLN A 349 -33.11 8.77 -4.96
CA GLN A 349 -31.74 8.40 -5.33
C GLN A 349 -30.70 9.38 -4.80
N ALA A 350 -30.99 10.69 -4.85
CA ALA A 350 -30.11 11.72 -4.29
C ALA A 350 -29.98 11.56 -2.77
N ALA A 351 -31.08 11.28 -2.06
CA ALA A 351 -31.08 10.99 -0.63
C ALA A 351 -30.24 9.74 -0.30
N ARG A 352 -30.40 8.64 -1.04
CA ARG A 352 -29.60 7.42 -0.87
C ARG A 352 -28.11 7.67 -1.11
N ARG A 353 -27.76 8.44 -2.15
CA ARG A 353 -26.36 8.82 -2.43
C ARG A 353 -25.79 9.72 -1.34
N ALA A 354 -26.60 10.61 -0.76
CA ALA A 354 -26.17 11.47 0.34
C ALA A 354 -25.88 10.66 1.61
N GLU A 355 -26.76 9.73 1.98
CA GLU A 355 -26.57 8.82 3.13
C GLU A 355 -25.36 7.89 2.95
N GLU A 356 -25.14 7.38 1.73
CA GLU A 356 -23.96 6.58 1.46
C GLU A 356 -22.67 7.39 1.56
N LYS A 357 -22.69 8.66 1.10
CA LYS A 357 -21.56 9.58 1.25
C LYS A 357 -21.27 9.89 2.71
N THR A 358 -22.27 10.11 3.56
CA THR A 358 -22.05 10.34 4.99
C THR A 358 -21.47 9.09 5.65
N ARG A 359 -22.02 7.91 5.37
CA ARG A 359 -21.47 6.63 5.86
C ARG A 359 -20.02 6.41 5.42
N LYS A 360 -19.69 6.67 4.15
CA LYS A 360 -18.32 6.55 3.64
C LYS A 360 -17.37 7.56 4.30
N ALA A 361 -17.84 8.78 4.55
CA ALA A 361 -17.06 9.80 5.24
C ALA A 361 -16.77 9.42 6.70
N GLU A 362 -17.75 8.87 7.42
CA GLU A 362 -17.56 8.36 8.79
C GLU A 362 -16.55 7.22 8.84
N THR A 363 -16.66 6.23 7.93
CA THR A 363 -15.69 5.13 7.85
C THR A 363 -14.28 5.63 7.51
N ALA A 364 -14.16 6.62 6.61
CA ALA A 364 -12.86 7.18 6.24
C ALA A 364 -12.22 7.97 7.39
N ARG A 365 -13.01 8.64 8.24
CA ARG A 365 -12.49 9.31 9.44
C ARG A 365 -11.95 8.30 10.46
N LEU A 366 -12.71 7.25 10.73
CA LEU A 366 -12.31 6.18 11.65
C LEU A 366 -11.06 5.43 11.16
N GLU A 367 -10.95 5.18 9.85
CA GLU A 367 -9.76 4.56 9.26
C GLU A 367 -8.51 5.45 9.38
N LYS A 368 -8.67 6.76 9.14
CA LYS A 368 -7.57 7.72 9.28
C LYS A 368 -7.04 7.78 10.72
N GLU A 369 -7.93 7.72 11.70
CA GLU A 369 -7.57 7.65 13.13
C GLU A 369 -6.84 6.34 13.46
N ALA A 370 -7.33 5.20 12.98
CA ALA A 370 -6.67 3.91 13.13
C ALA A 370 -5.27 3.88 12.47
N GLU A 371 -5.09 4.54 11.32
CA GLU A 371 -3.78 4.64 10.67
C GLU A 371 -2.80 5.49 11.47
N GLN A 372 -3.26 6.61 12.04
CA GLN A 372 -2.45 7.46 12.92
C GLN A 372 -2.05 6.72 14.20
N GLU A 373 -2.96 5.97 14.82
CA GLU A 373 -2.66 5.16 15.99
C GLU A 373 -1.62 4.07 15.68
N ARG A 374 -1.75 3.41 14.52
CA ARG A 374 -0.76 2.43 14.04
C ARG A 374 0.62 3.07 13.85
N LYS A 375 0.68 4.30 13.33
CA LYS A 375 1.94 5.06 13.18
C LYS A 375 2.52 5.40 14.55
N ARG A 376 1.72 5.91 15.50
CA ARG A 376 2.15 6.20 16.87
C ARG A 376 2.71 4.97 17.58
N LYS A 377 2.03 3.84 17.49
CA LYS A 377 2.46 2.56 18.10
C LYS A 377 3.75 2.02 17.49
N LYS A 378 4.01 2.27 16.20
CA LYS A 378 5.29 1.91 15.56
C LYS A 378 6.43 2.76 16.11
N LEU A 379 6.24 4.08 16.18
CA LEU A 379 7.23 5.00 16.73
C LEU A 379 7.53 4.71 18.20
N GLU A 380 6.51 4.41 19.00
CA GLU A 380 6.68 4.02 20.41
C GLU A 380 7.50 2.73 20.54
N ARG A 381 7.20 1.71 19.71
CA ARG A 381 7.98 0.46 19.69
C ARG A 381 9.43 0.70 19.29
N GLU A 382 9.68 1.60 18.36
CA GLU A 382 11.04 1.98 17.95
C GLU A 382 11.76 2.75 19.07
N SER A 383 11.08 3.69 19.74
CA SER A 383 11.61 4.38 20.93
C SER A 383 12.00 3.39 22.02
N ARG A 384 11.09 2.49 22.40
CA ARG A 384 11.37 1.46 23.42
C ARG A 384 12.56 0.58 23.06
N LYS A 385 12.74 0.24 21.78
CA LYS A 385 13.92 -0.51 21.32
C LYS A 385 15.20 0.30 21.47
N MET A 386 15.17 1.59 21.17
CA MET A 386 16.31 2.48 21.34
C MET A 386 16.66 2.66 22.82
N ASP A 387 15.65 2.76 23.70
CA ASP A 387 15.87 2.90 25.14
C ASP A 387 16.45 1.62 25.74
N ASN A 388 15.92 0.44 25.38
CA ASN A 388 16.51 -0.84 25.77
C ASN A 388 17.97 -0.97 25.28
N ALA A 389 18.26 -0.52 24.05
CA ALA A 389 19.62 -0.53 23.52
C ALA A 389 20.57 0.38 24.31
N ARG A 390 20.10 1.52 24.82
CA ARG A 390 20.87 2.42 25.69
C ARG A 390 21.10 1.85 27.08
N GLU A 391 20.11 1.18 27.65
CA GLU A 391 20.26 0.45 28.91
C GLU A 391 21.33 -0.63 28.77
N GLU A 392 21.27 -1.43 27.69
CA GLU A 392 22.27 -2.46 27.41
C GLU A 392 23.67 -1.87 27.19
N TYR A 393 23.78 -0.74 26.46
CA TYR A 393 25.03 0.02 26.33
C TYR A 393 25.63 0.41 27.68
N ASN A 394 24.81 0.95 28.59
CA ASN A 394 25.26 1.35 29.91
C ASN A 394 25.62 0.16 30.79
N SER A 395 24.83 -0.91 30.77
CA SER A 395 25.13 -2.15 31.52
C SER A 395 26.45 -2.77 31.06
N ARG A 396 26.70 -2.87 29.75
CA ARG A 396 27.97 -3.38 29.22
C ARG A 396 29.17 -2.50 29.61
N TRP A 397 29.01 -1.18 29.60
CA TRP A 397 30.04 -0.27 30.10
C TRP A 397 30.35 -0.50 31.58
N ILE A 398 29.32 -0.66 32.41
CA ILE A 398 29.49 -0.95 33.85
C ILE A 398 30.22 -2.28 34.03
N THR A 399 29.83 -3.34 33.31
CA THR A 399 30.51 -4.63 33.35
C THR A 399 31.99 -4.51 32.95
N LEU A 400 32.28 -3.79 31.87
CA LEU A 400 33.63 -3.60 31.35
C LEU A 400 34.53 -2.82 32.35
N LEU A 401 33.97 -1.81 33.02
CA LEU A 401 34.69 -1.00 34.02
C LEU A 401 34.84 -1.72 35.36
N THR A 402 33.88 -2.57 35.74
CA THR A 402 33.89 -3.31 37.01
C THR A 402 34.78 -4.55 36.93
N ALA A 403 35.05 -5.06 35.72
CA ALA A 403 35.91 -6.23 35.52
C ALA A 403 37.29 -6.01 36.16
N PRO A 404 37.65 -6.76 37.23
CA PRO A 404 38.70 -6.41 38.17
C PRO A 404 40.02 -6.14 37.44
N GLY A 405 40.47 -4.89 37.49
CA GLY A 405 41.75 -4.47 36.92
C GLY A 405 42.88 -4.95 37.82
N GLU A 406 43.71 -5.85 37.30
CA GLU A 406 45.13 -6.09 37.59
C GLU A 406 45.61 -6.30 39.06
N GLY A 407 44.79 -6.14 40.10
CA GLY A 407 45.22 -6.15 41.51
C GLY A 407 44.92 -7.42 42.31
N ASN A 408 44.00 -8.28 41.86
CA ASN A 408 43.71 -9.58 42.51
C ASN A 408 43.85 -10.69 41.47
N ALA A 409 45.11 -10.92 41.07
CA ALA A 409 45.54 -11.84 40.03
C ALA A 409 45.50 -13.33 40.42
N VAL A 410 44.49 -13.76 41.19
CA VAL A 410 44.35 -15.18 41.55
C VAL A 410 43.19 -15.78 40.76
N GLN A 411 43.53 -16.26 39.56
CA GLN A 411 42.95 -17.46 38.92
C GLN A 411 41.57 -17.39 38.23
N SER A 412 41.06 -16.23 37.83
CA SER A 412 40.02 -16.19 36.80
C SER A 412 40.63 -15.76 35.47
N ASN A 413 40.60 -16.66 34.49
CA ASN A 413 41.03 -16.45 33.10
C ASN A 413 40.72 -15.02 32.65
N ALA A 414 41.75 -14.20 32.43
CA ALA A 414 41.59 -12.87 31.87
C ALA A 414 40.81 -13.01 30.57
N GLN A 415 39.52 -12.65 30.60
CA GLN A 415 38.66 -12.78 29.44
C GLN A 415 39.27 -11.93 28.33
N VAL A 416 39.74 -12.61 27.30
CA VAL A 416 40.25 -11.99 26.09
C VAL A 416 39.08 -11.27 25.44
N LEU A 417 39.11 -9.94 25.47
CA LEU A 417 38.05 -9.11 24.88
C LEU A 417 38.15 -9.15 23.36
N THR A 418 37.00 -9.14 22.71
CA THR A 418 36.83 -9.07 21.25
C THR A 418 36.23 -7.74 20.84
N PHE A 419 36.30 -7.39 19.55
CA PHE A 419 35.71 -6.16 19.02
C PHE A 419 34.22 -5.97 19.39
N ASP A 420 33.45 -7.06 19.41
CA ASP A 420 32.00 -7.06 19.71
C ASP A 420 31.68 -6.86 21.21
N ASP A 421 32.66 -7.07 22.10
CA ASP A 421 32.49 -6.85 23.55
C ASP A 421 32.53 -5.36 23.92
N ILE A 422 33.06 -4.52 23.04
CA ILE A 422 33.08 -3.07 23.24
C ILE A 422 31.67 -2.52 23.08
N PRO A 423 31.15 -1.77 24.06
CA PRO A 423 29.84 -1.14 23.96
C PRO A 423 29.87 0.06 23.01
N TRP A 424 29.81 -0.19 21.70
CA TRP A 424 29.78 0.85 20.66
C TRP A 424 28.52 1.71 20.72
N PRO A 425 28.60 3.04 20.55
CA PRO A 425 27.45 3.95 20.69
C PRO A 425 26.56 3.95 19.44
N ILE A 426 26.09 2.78 19.01
CA ILE A 426 25.20 2.59 17.85
C ILE A 426 24.09 1.60 18.18
N ALA A 427 22.87 1.86 17.69
CA ALA A 427 21.71 1.01 17.97
C ALA A 427 21.81 -0.40 17.36
N THR A 428 22.57 -0.54 16.27
CA THR A 428 22.76 -1.83 15.57
C THR A 428 23.53 -2.84 16.43
N ALA A 429 24.36 -2.37 17.37
CA ALA A 429 25.15 -3.22 18.26
C ALA A 429 24.31 -3.97 19.30
N TYR A 430 23.14 -3.44 19.65
CA TYR A 430 22.29 -3.94 20.75
C TYR A 430 20.97 -4.53 20.26
N ARG A 431 20.89 -4.95 18.99
CA ARG A 431 19.68 -5.60 18.50
C ARG A 431 19.54 -6.94 19.19
N SER A 432 18.76 -6.92 20.28
CA SER A 432 18.68 -8.01 21.23
C SER A 432 18.21 -9.29 20.55
N ARG A 433 19.01 -10.32 20.83
CA ARG A 433 18.89 -11.72 20.45
C ARG A 433 19.29 -12.03 19.01
N PRO A 434 20.28 -12.91 18.82
CA PRO A 434 20.31 -13.72 17.62
C PRO A 434 18.97 -14.46 17.57
N ASP A 435 18.06 -13.99 16.73
CA ASP A 435 17.07 -14.88 16.16
C ASP A 435 17.87 -16.10 15.66
N ARG A 436 17.57 -17.30 16.14
CA ARG A 436 18.42 -18.51 15.96
C ARG A 436 18.78 -18.79 14.49
N MET A 437 18.13 -18.10 13.55
CA MET A 437 18.34 -18.18 12.12
C MET A 437 19.11 -17.01 11.48
N ARG A 438 19.58 -16.01 12.22
CA ARG A 438 20.40 -14.94 11.65
C ARG A 438 21.82 -15.00 12.22
N PRO A 439 22.85 -15.16 11.38
CA PRO A 439 24.22 -15.08 11.82
C PRO A 439 24.43 -13.72 12.51
N TYR A 440 25.25 -13.71 13.56
CA TYR A 440 25.68 -12.49 14.23
C TYR A 440 26.15 -11.51 13.16
N ARG A 441 25.54 -10.32 13.13
CA ARG A 441 26.09 -9.22 12.33
C ARG A 441 27.27 -8.69 13.10
N HIS A 442 28.47 -8.97 12.59
CA HIS A 442 29.68 -8.29 13.04
C HIS A 442 29.54 -6.80 12.72
N ILE A 443 29.74 -5.97 13.74
CA ILE A 443 29.75 -4.52 13.60
C ILE A 443 31.10 -4.17 12.99
N GLY A 444 31.11 -3.48 11.85
CA GLY A 444 32.35 -2.99 11.27
C GLY A 444 32.64 -1.54 11.65
N VAL A 445 33.88 -1.12 11.47
CA VAL A 445 34.31 0.29 11.56
C VAL A 445 33.43 1.20 10.67
N SER A 446 33.00 0.72 9.50
CA SER A 446 32.13 1.44 8.58
C SER A 446 30.73 1.75 9.13
N ASP A 447 30.24 0.99 10.12
CA ASP A 447 28.92 1.21 10.71
C ASP A 447 28.91 2.37 11.72
N LEU A 448 30.09 2.81 12.17
CA LEU A 448 30.27 3.92 13.12
C LEU A 448 30.15 5.29 12.44
N THR A 449 29.05 5.49 11.71
CA THR A 449 28.77 6.74 11.00
C THR A 449 28.32 7.84 11.96
N THR A 450 28.53 9.11 11.57
CA THR A 450 28.07 10.28 12.34
C THR A 450 26.58 10.20 12.67
N GLU A 451 25.75 9.80 11.69
CA GLU A 451 24.29 9.68 11.87
C GLU A 451 23.91 8.57 12.86
N ALA A 452 24.58 7.41 12.79
CA ALA A 452 24.32 6.30 13.69
C ALA A 452 24.68 6.67 15.14
N VAL A 453 25.85 7.27 15.36
CA VAL A 453 26.30 7.69 16.70
C VAL A 453 25.42 8.82 17.24
N THR A 454 25.08 9.81 16.41
CA THR A 454 24.23 10.94 16.80
C THR A 454 22.84 10.46 17.18
N SER A 455 22.19 9.65 16.33
CA SER A 455 20.83 9.14 16.59
C SER A 455 20.76 8.27 17.85
N PHE A 456 21.84 7.56 18.18
CA PHE A 456 21.91 6.73 19.37
C PHE A 456 22.07 7.55 20.65
N LEU A 457 23.06 8.45 20.69
CA LEU A 457 23.39 9.25 21.87
C LEU A 457 22.37 10.38 22.14
N LEU A 458 21.80 10.96 21.08
CA LEU A 458 21.00 12.17 21.12
C LEU A 458 19.61 11.89 20.54
N PRO A 459 18.64 11.42 21.35
CA PRO A 459 17.27 11.20 20.86
C PRO A 459 16.68 12.51 20.35
N THR A 460 16.51 12.61 19.03
CA THR A 460 15.93 13.77 18.33
C THR A 460 14.49 14.05 18.77
N SER A 461 13.80 13.03 19.29
CA SER A 461 12.38 13.08 19.64
C SER A 461 12.02 14.04 20.79
N GLY A 462 13.00 14.50 21.59
CA GLY A 462 12.73 15.46 22.68
C GLY A 462 12.88 16.93 22.30
N ALA A 463 13.47 17.24 21.14
CA ALA A 463 13.94 18.60 20.83
C ALA A 463 12.98 19.44 19.98
N ILE A 464 11.97 18.84 19.34
CA ILE A 464 11.23 19.51 18.26
C ILE A 464 9.96 20.22 18.76
N ASP A 465 9.33 19.78 19.86
CA ASP A 465 7.95 20.22 20.19
C ASP A 465 7.80 20.94 21.56
N ALA A 466 8.87 21.34 22.23
CA ALA A 466 8.77 22.12 23.46
C ALA A 466 9.04 23.62 23.18
N PRO A 467 8.01 24.47 23.01
CA PRO A 467 8.16 25.91 22.73
C PRO A 467 8.69 26.73 23.92
N ASN A 468 9.19 26.09 24.98
CA ASN A 468 9.62 26.75 26.19
C ASN A 468 11.15 26.90 26.19
N GLU A 469 11.65 28.13 26.02
CA GLU A 469 13.08 28.45 25.89
C GLU A 469 13.93 27.88 27.04
N GLU A 470 13.38 27.83 28.25
CA GLU A 470 14.04 27.28 29.44
C GLU A 470 14.33 25.76 29.31
N HIS A 471 13.40 25.00 28.71
CA HIS A 471 13.60 23.57 28.46
C HIS A 471 14.67 23.33 27.39
N GLY A 472 14.75 24.20 26.39
CA GLY A 472 15.78 24.13 25.35
C GLY A 472 17.20 24.26 25.90
N ALA A 473 17.44 25.19 26.84
CA ALA A 473 18.75 25.36 27.46
C ALA A 473 19.18 24.13 28.27
N LYS A 474 18.26 23.53 29.03
CA LYS A 474 18.52 22.31 29.79
C LYS A 474 18.84 21.12 28.87
N ILE A 475 18.08 20.94 27.79
CA ILE A 475 18.32 19.88 26.80
C ILE A 475 19.70 20.03 26.15
N LYS A 476 20.11 21.26 25.79
CA LYS A 476 21.45 21.52 25.24
C LYS A 476 22.55 21.19 26.24
N LYS A 477 22.38 21.52 27.52
CA LYS A 477 23.33 21.17 28.58
C LYS A 477 23.44 19.65 28.74
N ASP A 478 22.31 18.96 28.86
CA ASP A 478 22.27 17.50 29.00
C ASP A 478 22.89 16.80 27.78
N ARG A 479 22.71 17.36 26.58
CA ARG A 479 23.38 16.92 25.34
C ARG A 479 24.89 17.08 25.43
N LYS A 480 25.40 18.25 25.82
CA LYS A 480 26.84 18.50 25.99
C LYS A 480 27.47 17.59 27.03
N ASP A 481 26.79 17.38 28.15
CA ASP A 481 27.31 16.55 29.24
C ASP A 481 27.39 15.07 28.82
N LYS A 482 26.38 14.56 28.08
CA LYS A 482 26.44 13.21 27.47
C LYS A 482 27.55 13.07 26.43
N LEU A 483 27.75 14.06 25.57
CA LEU A 483 28.84 14.06 24.59
C LEU A 483 30.21 14.07 25.27
N ARG A 484 30.38 14.89 26.31
CA ARG A 484 31.63 14.93 27.10
C ARG A 484 31.89 13.62 27.83
N GLU A 485 30.86 13.04 28.44
CA GLU A 485 30.99 11.75 29.13
C GLU A 485 31.40 10.65 28.17
N THR A 486 30.72 10.53 27.02
CA THR A 486 31.05 9.54 25.99
C THR A 486 32.43 9.79 25.39
N PHE A 487 32.82 11.05 25.17
CA PHE A 487 34.17 11.41 24.72
C PHE A 487 35.24 10.97 25.72
N LEU A 488 35.01 11.15 27.02
CA LEU A 488 35.94 10.69 28.06
C LEU A 488 36.05 9.17 28.11
N ARG A 489 34.96 8.44 27.84
CA ARG A 489 34.97 6.97 27.75
C ARG A 489 35.75 6.46 26.54
N PHE A 490 35.64 7.14 25.40
CA PHE A 490 36.28 6.78 24.13
C PHE A 490 37.54 7.60 23.79
N HIS A 491 38.18 8.21 24.79
CA HIS A 491 39.42 8.94 24.55
C HIS A 491 40.53 7.94 24.19
N PRO A 492 41.23 8.09 23.03
CA PRO A 492 42.16 7.08 22.53
C PRO A 492 43.22 6.70 23.56
N ASP A 493 43.93 7.69 24.12
CA ASP A 493 45.00 7.45 25.12
C ASP A 493 44.52 6.71 26.38
N LYS A 494 43.40 7.15 26.98
CA LYS A 494 42.85 6.54 28.20
C LYS A 494 42.27 5.16 27.94
N PHE A 495 41.65 4.96 26.77
CA PHE A 495 41.10 3.67 26.39
C PHE A 495 42.23 2.67 26.12
N GLU A 496 43.26 3.10 25.39
CA GLU A 496 44.40 2.25 25.05
C GLU A 496 45.12 1.74 26.30
N GLY A 497 45.44 2.64 27.24
CA GLY A 497 46.11 2.27 28.48
C GLY A 497 45.31 1.30 29.37
N ARG A 498 43.97 1.35 29.31
CA ARG A 498 43.08 0.55 30.18
C ARG A 498 42.71 -0.81 29.60
N PHE A 499 42.41 -0.87 28.31
CA PHE A 499 41.76 -2.05 27.74
C PHE A 499 42.60 -2.77 26.69
N MET A 500 43.53 -2.11 25.98
CA MET A 500 44.24 -2.73 24.84
C MET A 500 45.05 -3.97 25.20
N LYS A 501 45.55 -4.06 26.44
CA LYS A 501 46.24 -5.26 26.93
C LYS A 501 45.35 -6.51 27.01
N ARG A 502 44.03 -6.32 27.11
CA ARG A 502 43.02 -7.40 27.22
C ARG A 502 42.51 -7.89 25.87
N PHE A 503 42.74 -7.15 24.78
CA PHE A 503 42.28 -7.55 23.43
C PHE A 503 43.25 -8.50 22.76
N LYS A 504 42.69 -9.35 21.88
CA LYS A 504 43.45 -10.13 20.89
C LYS A 504 44.28 -9.21 20.01
N GLU A 505 45.44 -9.68 19.59
CA GLU A 505 46.33 -8.89 18.73
C GLU A 505 45.68 -8.54 17.38
N GLU A 506 44.86 -9.45 16.84
CA GLU A 506 44.10 -9.27 15.60
C GLU A 506 43.10 -8.11 15.68
N ASP A 507 42.37 -7.99 16.80
CA ASP A 507 41.31 -6.98 16.96
C ASP A 507 41.86 -5.61 17.37
N ARG A 508 43.10 -5.51 17.86
CA ARG A 508 43.66 -4.26 18.40
C ARG A 508 43.68 -3.12 17.38
N GLU A 509 44.06 -3.42 16.13
CA GLU A 509 44.12 -2.40 15.08
C GLU A 509 42.72 -1.90 14.71
N GLU A 510 41.77 -2.82 14.55
CA GLU A 510 40.38 -2.50 14.25
C GLU A 510 39.72 -1.69 15.37
N VAL A 511 39.95 -2.06 16.63
CA VAL A 511 39.47 -1.32 17.81
C VAL A 511 40.05 0.09 17.84
N ARG A 512 41.35 0.27 17.54
CA ARG A 512 41.99 1.59 17.49
C ARG A 512 41.38 2.48 16.42
N GLU A 513 41.14 1.93 15.23
CA GLU A 513 40.51 2.67 14.13
C GLU A 513 39.07 3.09 14.50
N ALA A 514 38.28 2.16 15.04
CA ALA A 514 36.92 2.40 15.49
C ALA A 514 36.84 3.48 16.58
N ILE A 515 37.71 3.44 17.59
CA ILE A 515 37.79 4.47 18.63
C ILE A 515 38.18 5.81 18.03
N GLY A 516 39.15 5.83 17.13
CA GLY A 516 39.56 7.04 16.41
C GLY A 516 38.42 7.64 15.58
N GLN A 517 37.57 6.81 14.98
CA GLN A 517 36.37 7.26 14.26
C GLN A 517 35.31 7.83 15.21
N VAL A 518 34.98 7.13 16.30
CA VAL A 518 34.03 7.61 17.30
C VAL A 518 34.50 8.93 17.92
N SER A 519 35.79 9.05 18.27
CA SER A 519 36.36 10.28 18.81
C SER A 519 36.27 11.46 17.84
N ARG A 520 36.55 11.24 16.55
CA ARG A 520 36.37 12.27 15.49
C ARG A 520 34.92 12.72 15.36
N VAL A 521 33.97 11.77 15.36
CA VAL A 521 32.53 12.06 15.32
C VAL A 521 32.10 12.86 16.55
N LEU A 522 32.54 12.47 17.75
CA LEU A 522 32.20 13.18 18.98
C LEU A 522 32.77 14.60 19.01
N ASN A 523 34.00 14.81 18.53
CA ASN A 523 34.59 16.14 18.41
C ASN A 523 33.82 17.03 17.44
N HIS A 524 33.41 16.49 16.28
CA HIS A 524 32.58 17.21 15.33
C HIS A 524 31.23 17.63 15.95
N LEU A 525 30.56 16.72 16.68
CA LEU A 525 29.29 17.00 17.35
C LEU A 525 29.42 18.01 18.50
N MET A 526 30.57 18.07 19.18
CA MET A 526 30.84 19.09 20.20
C MET A 526 31.19 20.45 19.57
N GLY A 527 31.80 20.46 18.38
CA GLY A 527 32.20 21.65 17.64
C GLY A 527 31.04 22.35 16.92
N ASP A 528 30.12 21.59 16.32
CA ASP A 528 28.96 22.11 15.56
C ASP A 528 27.91 22.81 16.44
N GLU A 529 28.03 22.74 17.77
CA GLU A 529 27.16 23.47 18.72
C GLU A 529 27.73 24.83 19.17
N VAL A 530 28.90 25.22 18.65
CA VAL A 530 29.48 26.57 18.81
C VAL A 530 29.14 27.38 17.58
#